data_AF-A0A961TKW4-F1
#
_entry.id   AF-A0A961TKW4-F1
#
_cell.length_a   1.000
_cell.length_b   1.000
_cell.length_c   1.000
_cell.angle_alpha   90.00
_cell.angle_beta   90.00
_cell.angle_gamma   90.00
#
_symmetry.space_group_name_H-M   'P 1'
#
loop_
_entity.id
_entity.type
_entity.pdbx_description
1 polymer ?
#
loop_
_entity_poly.entity_id
_entity_poly.type
_entity_poly.pdbx_seq_one_letter_code
_entity_poly.pdbx_strand_id
1 'polypeptide(L)'
;MTLVSILPWIAAAGLLVFALVVSSPTNGHIRGAWLFPAGLAVFFLGWSLVAVFTEGLFGFWTEHTRNLWGNQIWFDLLFAVGIGWYLILPRARAAGMKPLPWLVLILSTGCIGFLAMTARLAYLEERLTPKSTG
;
A
#
# COMPACT_ATOMS: atom_id res chain seq x y z
N MET A 1 -10.08 18.03 20.02
CA MET A 1 -9.62 16.70 19.57
C MET A 1 -8.17 16.84 19.15
N THR A 2 -7.29 15.93 19.57
CA THR A 2 -5.88 15.94 19.16
C THR A 2 -5.74 15.39 17.74
N LEU A 3 -4.69 15.76 17.02
CA LEU A 3 -4.42 15.23 15.67
C LEU A 3 -4.48 13.70 15.63
N VAL A 4 -3.83 13.04 16.60
CA VAL A 4 -3.78 11.58 16.75
C VAL A 4 -5.17 10.94 16.94
N SER A 5 -6.13 11.66 17.54
CA SER A 5 -7.51 11.17 17.69
C SER A 5 -8.36 11.28 16.42
N ILE A 6 -7.96 12.13 15.46
CA ILE A 6 -8.71 12.38 14.22
C ILE A 6 -8.16 11.56 13.05
N LEU A 7 -6.84 11.35 13.00
CA LEU A 7 -6.17 10.65 11.91
C LEU A 7 -6.78 9.28 11.55
N PRO A 8 -7.19 8.42 12.51
CA PRO A 8 -7.83 7.14 12.18
C PRO A 8 -9.15 7.30 11.41
N TRP A 9 -9.96 8.31 11.76
CA TRP A 9 -11.21 8.60 11.09
C TRP A 9 -10.99 9.11 9.66
N ILE A 10 -9.99 9.97 9.48
CA ILE A 10 -9.58 10.44 8.14
C ILE A 10 -9.13 9.25 7.30
N ALA A 11 -8.31 8.35 7.85
CA ALA A 11 -7.85 7.16 7.15
C ALA A 11 -9.01 6.22 6.77
N ALA A 12 -9.95 5.99 7.67
CA ALA A 12 -11.14 5.18 7.42
C ALA A 12 -12.04 5.77 6.31
N ALA A 13 -12.27 7.09 6.35
CA ALA A 13 -13.02 7.79 5.30
C ALA A 13 -12.29 7.70 3.95
N GLY A 14 -10.97 7.87 3.94
CA GLY A 14 -10.14 7.72 2.74
C GLY A 14 -10.22 6.32 2.14
N LEU A 15 -10.14 5.27 2.98
CA LEU A 15 -10.32 3.88 2.56
C LEU A 15 -11.70 3.63 1.96
N LEU A 16 -12.76 4.16 2.59
CA LEU A 16 -14.13 4.01 2.08
C LEU A 16 -14.28 4.63 0.70
N VAL A 17 -13.82 5.87 0.52
CA VAL A 17 -13.85 6.55 -0.78
C VAL A 17 -13.06 5.76 -1.81
N PHE A 18 -11.86 5.29 -1.47
CA PHE A 18 -11.04 4.48 -2.36
C PHE A 18 -11.74 3.19 -2.78
N ALA A 19 -12.32 2.45 -1.82
CA ALA A 19 -13.02 1.21 -2.09
C ALA A 19 -14.23 1.42 -3.01
N LEU A 20 -14.99 2.50 -2.80
CA LEU A 20 -16.13 2.85 -3.66
C LEU A 20 -15.68 3.20 -5.09
N VAL A 21 -14.59 3.97 -5.24
CA VAL A 21 -14.06 4.36 -6.55
C VAL A 21 -13.55 3.13 -7.33
N VAL A 22 -12.76 2.26 -6.70
CA VAL A 22 -12.19 1.08 -7.36
C VAL A 22 -13.24 0.00 -7.64
N SER A 23 -14.29 -0.08 -6.82
CA SER A 23 -15.39 -1.03 -7.03
C SER A 23 -16.42 -0.53 -8.06
N SER A 24 -16.33 0.72 -8.49
CA SER A 24 -17.22 1.27 -9.50
C SER A 24 -16.89 0.65 -10.86
N PRO A 25 -17.88 0.15 -11.63
CA PRO A 25 -17.64 -0.48 -12.92
C PRO A 25 -17.22 0.56 -13.97
N THR A 26 -15.95 0.95 -13.96
CA THR A 26 -15.33 1.70 -15.04
C THR A 26 -14.88 0.73 -16.13
N ASN A 27 -15.57 0.73 -17.27
CA ASN A 27 -15.33 -0.14 -18.43
C ASN A 27 -14.06 0.25 -19.24
N GLY A 28 -12.88 0.27 -18.61
CA GLY A 28 -11.63 0.49 -19.34
C GLY A 28 -10.37 0.45 -18.48
N HIS A 29 -9.25 0.10 -19.10
CA HIS A 29 -7.92 0.33 -18.52
C HIS A 29 -7.72 1.83 -18.29
N ILE A 30 -7.71 2.24 -17.02
CA ILE A 30 -7.46 3.64 -16.65
C ILE A 30 -5.98 3.94 -16.89
N ARG A 31 -5.69 4.74 -17.92
CA ARG A 31 -4.33 5.25 -18.15
C ARG A 31 -3.82 5.97 -16.91
N GLY A 32 -2.60 5.69 -16.49
CA GLY A 32 -2.03 6.31 -15.30
C GLY A 32 -2.56 5.76 -13.97
N ALA A 33 -3.24 4.60 -13.96
CA ALA A 33 -3.69 3.96 -12.72
C ALA A 33 -2.56 3.72 -11.69
N TRP A 34 -1.31 3.64 -12.15
CA TRP A 34 -0.12 3.52 -11.31
C TRP A 34 0.23 4.78 -10.51
N LEU A 35 -0.22 5.98 -10.94
CA LEU A 35 0.08 7.24 -10.27
C LEU A 35 -0.53 7.30 -8.87
N PHE A 36 -1.72 6.73 -8.70
CA PHE A 36 -2.41 6.73 -7.41
C PHE A 36 -1.63 5.98 -6.33
N PRO A 37 -1.30 4.67 -6.48
CA PRO A 37 -0.49 3.98 -5.47
C PRO A 37 0.92 4.56 -5.34
N ALA A 38 1.51 5.14 -6.40
CA ALA A 38 2.80 5.83 -6.31
C ALA A 38 2.71 7.08 -5.41
N GLY A 39 1.69 7.91 -5.61
CA GLY A 39 1.43 9.09 -4.80
C GLY A 39 1.19 8.75 -3.33
N LEU A 40 0.40 7.71 -3.05
CA LEU A 40 0.21 7.21 -1.69
C LEU A 40 1.50 6.69 -1.06
N ALA A 41 2.35 5.99 -1.82
CA ALA A 41 3.64 5.53 -1.31
C ALA A 41 4.54 6.69 -0.89
N VAL A 42 4.63 7.75 -1.72
CA VAL A 42 5.42 8.96 -1.41
C VAL A 42 4.84 9.71 -0.22
N PHE A 43 3.52 9.91 -0.20
CA PHE A 43 2.85 10.59 0.91
C PHE A 43 3.07 9.85 2.23
N PHE A 44 2.84 8.53 2.25
CA PHE A 44 2.99 7.75 3.47
C PHE A 44 4.44 7.61 3.90
N LEU A 45 5.39 7.51 2.96
CA LEU A 45 6.82 7.60 3.27
C LEU A 45 7.17 8.92 3.96
N GLY A 46 6.66 10.05 3.46
CA GLY A 46 6.85 11.36 4.08
C GLY A 46 6.35 11.39 5.53
N TRP A 47 5.14 10.87 5.78
CA TRP A 47 4.60 10.74 7.14
C TRP A 47 5.44 9.81 8.01
N SER A 48 5.85 8.64 7.50
CA SER A 48 6.68 7.68 8.24
C SER A 48 8.04 8.25 8.60
N LEU A 49 8.65 9.07 7.73
CA LEU A 49 9.89 9.76 8.04
C LEU A 49 9.70 10.75 9.20
N VAL A 50 8.62 11.53 9.20
CA VAL A 50 8.30 12.41 10.33
C VAL A 50 8.21 11.61 11.62
N ALA A 51 7.43 10.52 11.65
CA ALA A 51 7.30 9.66 12.82
C ALA A 51 8.65 9.09 13.30
N VAL A 52 9.50 8.63 12.37
CA VAL A 52 10.84 8.11 12.70
C VAL A 52 11.73 9.19 13.29
N PHE A 53 11.70 10.42 12.76
CA PHE A 53 12.50 11.53 13.29
C PHE A 53 11.98 12.07 14.63
N THR A 54 10.67 11.98 14.90
CA THR A 54 10.06 12.49 16.13
C THR A 54 10.03 11.46 17.26
N GLU A 55 9.79 10.18 16.94
CA GLU A 55 9.51 9.11 17.92
C GLU A 55 10.53 7.97 17.86
N GLY A 56 11.48 8.02 16.91
CA GLY A 56 12.53 7.04 16.73
C GLY A 56 12.16 5.89 15.79
N LEU A 57 13.18 5.19 15.31
CA LEU A 57 13.04 4.12 14.30
C LEU A 57 12.14 2.97 14.75
N PHE A 58 12.12 2.66 16.05
CA PHE A 58 11.38 1.53 16.62
C PHE A 58 10.13 1.95 17.41
N GLY A 59 9.67 3.21 17.29
CA GLY A 59 8.47 3.68 18.00
C GLY A 59 7.23 2.82 17.73
N PHE A 60 7.10 2.30 16.49
CA PHE A 60 6.02 1.39 16.14
C PHE A 60 6.03 0.09 16.95
N TRP A 61 7.20 -0.45 17.34
CA TRP A 61 7.28 -1.73 18.04
C TRP A 61 6.62 -1.65 19.42
N THR A 62 6.89 -0.56 20.15
CA THR A 62 6.26 -0.29 21.44
C THR A 62 4.74 -0.28 21.34
N GLU A 63 4.16 0.30 20.29
CA GLU A 63 2.71 0.32 20.09
C GLU A 63 2.13 -1.08 19.85
N HIS A 64 2.82 -1.93 19.10
CA HIS A 64 2.35 -3.30 18.86
C HIS A 64 2.42 -4.17 20.12
N THR A 65 3.37 -3.92 21.03
CA THR A 65 3.53 -4.74 22.25
C THR A 65 2.82 -4.17 23.48
N ARG A 66 2.12 -3.03 23.36
CA ARG A 66 1.55 -2.31 24.52
C ARG A 66 0.40 -3.05 25.19
N ASN A 67 -0.43 -3.75 24.42
CA ASN A 67 -1.62 -4.46 24.90
C ASN A 67 -2.15 -5.41 23.82
N LEU A 68 -3.24 -6.13 24.14
CA LEU A 68 -3.88 -7.07 23.20
C LEU A 68 -4.41 -6.40 21.92
N TRP A 69 -4.88 -5.15 21.98
CA TRP A 69 -5.29 -4.41 20.79
C TRP A 69 -4.10 -4.09 19.87
N GLY A 70 -2.94 -3.74 20.46
CA GLY A 70 -1.69 -3.58 19.71
C GLY A 70 -1.30 -4.85 18.95
N ASN A 71 -1.36 -6.01 19.63
CA ASN A 71 -1.11 -7.31 19.00
C ASN A 71 -2.15 -7.63 17.90
N GLN A 72 -3.43 -7.38 18.14
CA GLN A 72 -4.48 -7.62 17.14
C GLN A 72 -4.23 -6.79 15.87
N ILE A 73 -3.93 -5.49 16.03
CA ILE A 73 -3.60 -4.59 14.91
C ILE A 73 -2.38 -5.13 14.15
N TRP A 74 -1.36 -5.61 14.86
CA TRP A 74 -0.19 -6.21 14.23
C TRP A 74 -0.55 -7.43 13.36
N PHE A 75 -1.38 -8.33 13.89
CA PHE A 75 -1.84 -9.51 13.14
C PHE A 75 -2.65 -9.11 11.91
N ASP A 76 -3.56 -8.15 12.05
CA ASP A 76 -4.37 -7.64 10.93
C ASP A 76 -3.47 -7.11 9.80
N LEU A 77 -2.41 -6.35 10.14
CA LEU A 77 -1.43 -5.85 9.17
C LEU A 77 -0.66 -6.98 8.48
N LEU A 78 -0.19 -7.98 9.23
CA LEU A 78 0.53 -9.13 8.66
C LEU A 78 -0.37 -9.97 7.75
N PHE A 79 -1.62 -10.22 8.14
CA PHE A 79 -2.57 -10.93 7.31
C PHE A 79 -2.94 -10.14 6.05
N ALA A 80 -3.14 -8.82 6.15
CA ALA A 80 -3.39 -7.97 4.99
C ALA A 80 -2.22 -8.00 4.00
N VAL A 81 -0.97 -7.93 4.48
CA VAL A 81 0.24 -8.09 3.63
C VAL A 81 0.28 -9.50 3.01
N GLY A 82 -0.02 -10.54 3.78
CA GLY A 82 -0.05 -11.93 3.29
C GLY A 82 -1.08 -12.15 2.18
N ILE A 83 -2.31 -11.66 2.38
CA ILE A 83 -3.39 -11.71 1.39
C ILE A 83 -3.00 -10.93 0.14
N GLY A 84 -2.53 -9.68 0.31
CA GLY A 84 -2.07 -8.85 -0.79
C GLY A 84 -0.95 -9.55 -1.58
N TRP A 85 0.05 -10.09 -0.89
CA TRP A 85 1.17 -10.79 -1.50
C TRP A 85 0.72 -12.00 -2.31
N TYR A 86 -0.16 -12.82 -1.73
CA TYR A 86 -0.73 -13.99 -2.41
C TYR A 86 -1.45 -13.60 -3.71
N LEU A 87 -2.24 -12.53 -3.69
CA LEU A 87 -3.01 -12.06 -4.85
C LEU A 87 -2.16 -11.36 -5.91
N ILE A 88 -1.17 -10.55 -5.50
CA ILE A 88 -0.36 -9.75 -6.44
C ILE A 88 0.72 -10.58 -7.12
N LEU A 89 1.21 -11.65 -6.49
CA LEU A 89 2.37 -12.41 -6.93
C LEU A 89 2.24 -13.01 -8.34
N PRO A 90 1.12 -13.67 -8.73
CA PRO A 90 0.96 -14.19 -10.09
C PRO A 90 1.01 -13.09 -11.15
N ARG A 91 0.35 -11.95 -10.87
CA ARG A 91 0.31 -10.79 -11.77
C ARG A 91 1.68 -10.14 -11.93
N ALA A 92 2.40 -9.95 -10.83
CA ALA A 92 3.76 -9.44 -10.84
C ALA A 92 4.70 -10.31 -11.68
N ARG A 93 4.61 -11.64 -11.54
CA ARG A 93 5.38 -12.58 -12.37
C ARG A 93 5.01 -12.49 -13.84
N ALA A 94 3.71 -12.44 -14.16
CA ALA A 94 3.23 -12.29 -15.53
C ALA A 94 3.70 -10.98 -16.19
N ALA A 95 3.82 -9.90 -15.42
CA ALA A 95 4.37 -8.62 -15.86
C ALA A 95 5.92 -8.59 -15.92
N GLY A 96 6.60 -9.72 -15.66
CA GLY A 96 8.07 -9.84 -15.72
C GLY A 96 8.81 -9.26 -14.50
N MET A 97 8.12 -8.99 -13.39
CA MET A 97 8.76 -8.51 -12.16
C MET A 97 9.48 -9.65 -11.44
N LYS A 98 10.66 -9.38 -10.88
CA LYS A 98 11.35 -10.26 -9.93
C LYS A 98 10.76 -10.06 -8.53
N PRO A 99 10.05 -11.02 -7.92
CA PRO A 99 9.31 -10.74 -6.69
C PRO A 99 10.18 -10.53 -5.44
N LEU A 100 11.33 -11.22 -5.33
CA LEU A 100 12.12 -11.22 -4.09
C LEU A 100 12.57 -9.83 -3.62
N PRO A 101 13.12 -8.93 -4.48
CA PRO A 101 13.45 -7.57 -4.06
C PRO A 101 12.24 -6.78 -3.51
N TRP A 102 11.05 -7.00 -4.09
CA TRP A 102 9.83 -6.35 -3.62
C TRP A 102 9.37 -6.91 -2.28
N LEU A 103 9.51 -8.22 -2.06
CA LEU A 103 9.21 -8.83 -0.76
C LEU A 103 10.09 -8.23 0.34
N VAL A 104 11.40 -8.09 0.09
CA VAL A 104 12.31 -7.44 1.04
C VAL A 104 11.86 -6.02 1.34
N LEU A 105 11.55 -5.23 0.31
CA LEU A 105 11.07 -3.86 0.49
C LEU A 105 9.77 -3.81 1.31
N ILE A 106 8.81 -4.70 1.04
CA ILE A 106 7.54 -4.80 1.78
C ILE A 106 7.78 -5.17 3.24
N LEU A 107 8.63 -6.17 3.52
CA LEU A 107 8.91 -6.58 4.89
C LEU A 107 9.65 -5.49 5.68
N SER A 108 10.47 -4.67 5.02
CA SER A 108 11.18 -3.56 5.65
C SER A 108 10.34 -2.30 5.85
N THR A 109 9.31 -2.06 5.01
CA THR A 109 8.61 -0.76 4.96
C THR A 109 7.08 -0.88 5.02
N GLY A 110 6.55 -2.09 5.16
CA GLY A 110 5.12 -2.37 5.18
C GLY A 110 4.42 -1.95 3.89
N CYS A 111 3.35 -1.18 4.03
CA CYS A 111 2.52 -0.77 2.91
C CYS A 111 3.20 0.25 1.97
N ILE A 112 4.29 0.93 2.38
CA ILE A 112 5.06 1.79 1.47
C ILE A 112 5.62 0.95 0.32
N GLY A 113 6.34 -0.13 0.65
CA GLY A 113 6.86 -1.08 -0.33
C GLY A 113 5.76 -1.76 -1.14
N PHE A 114 4.64 -2.07 -0.49
CA PHE A 114 3.51 -2.72 -1.14
C PHE A 114 2.83 -1.81 -2.17
N LEU A 115 2.63 -0.53 -1.83
CA LEU A 115 2.12 0.51 -2.74
C LEU A 115 3.10 0.77 -3.89
N ALA A 116 4.40 0.84 -3.62
CA ALA A 116 5.42 0.98 -4.65
C ALA A 116 5.43 -0.20 -5.63
N MET A 117 5.30 -1.44 -5.13
CA MET A 117 5.18 -2.64 -5.96
C MET A 117 3.90 -2.60 -6.81
N THR A 118 2.78 -2.21 -6.21
CA THR A 118 1.48 -2.10 -6.88
C THR A 118 1.54 -1.05 -8.00
N ALA A 119 2.15 0.11 -7.74
CA ALA A 119 2.37 1.13 -8.76
C ALA A 119 3.22 0.61 -9.91
N ARG A 120 4.33 -0.08 -9.60
CA ARG A 120 5.19 -0.65 -10.64
C ARG A 120 4.46 -1.70 -11.48
N LEU A 121 3.66 -2.56 -10.84
CA LEU A 121 2.87 -3.56 -11.53
C LEU A 121 1.87 -2.90 -12.49
N ALA A 122 1.06 -1.96 -12.00
CA ALA A 122 0.07 -1.25 -12.82
C ALA A 122 0.72 -0.53 -14.01
N TYR A 123 1.90 0.06 -13.81
CA TYR A 123 2.67 0.71 -14.89
C TYR A 123 3.13 -0.28 -15.97
N LEU A 124 3.55 -1.49 -15.57
CA LEU A 124 3.97 -2.53 -16.51
C LEU A 124 2.77 -3.13 -17.24
N GLU A 125 1.67 -3.41 -16.54
CA GLU A 125 0.42 -3.90 -17.13
C GLU A 125 -0.12 -2.90 -18.19
N GLU A 126 -0.08 -1.60 -17.90
CA GLU A 126 -0.47 -0.55 -18.85
C GLU A 126 0.40 -0.57 -20.13
N ARG A 127 1.70 -0.83 -19.99
CA ARG A 127 2.64 -0.89 -21.14
C ARG A 127 2.56 -2.16 -21.95
N LEU A 128 2.17 -3.27 -21.32
CA LEU A 128 1.99 -4.57 -21.98
C LEU A 128 0.68 -4.63 -22.75
N THR A 129 -0.29 -3.77 -22.41
CA THR A 129 -1.54 -3.64 -23.16
C THR A 129 -1.27 -2.98 -24.51
N PRO A 130 -1.51 -3.66 -25.66
CA PRO A 130 -1.29 -3.07 -26.97
C PRO A 130 -2.08 -1.77 -27.11
N LYS A 131 -1.48 -0.71 -27.69
CA LYS A 131 -2.24 0.46 -28.12
C LYS A 131 -3.32 -0.05 -29.09
N SER A 132 -4.59 0.10 -28.75
CA SER A 132 -5.65 -0.04 -29.74
C SER A 132 -5.34 0.97 -30.85
N THR A 133 -4.91 0.48 -32.00
CA THR A 133 -4.85 1.26 -33.23
C THR A 133 -6.28 1.69 -33.53
N GLY A 134 -6.61 2.93 -33.17
CA GLY A 134 -7.75 3.63 -33.74
C GLY A 134 -7.40 4.12 -35.14
#